data_AF-A0A6L5EHU6-F1
#
_entry.id   AF-A0A6L5EHU6-F1
#
_cell.length_a   1.000
_cell.length_b   1.000
_cell.length_c   1.000
_cell.angle_alpha   90.00
_cell.angle_beta   90.00
_cell.angle_gamma   90.00
#
_symmetry.space_group_name_H-M   'P 1'
#
loop_
_entity.id
_entity.type
_entity.pdbx_description
1 polymer ?
#
loop_
_entity_poly.entity_id
_entity_poly.type
_entity_poly.pdbx_seq_one_letter_code
_entity_poly.pdbx_strand_id
1 'polypeptide(L)'
;MKRLISANPSEILQMNAEELKQSILASEGRVVLSENVVTRETFVGDITNSEIARAFGADMILLNCVDVFEPKIYALDSSGDDVIHRLHQLVACPIGVN
;
A
#
# COMPACT_ATOMS: atom_id res chain seq x y z
N MET A 1 0.16 22.29 3.84
CA MET A 1 -0.36 21.08 3.16
C MET A 1 -0.58 19.97 4.19
N LYS A 2 -1.54 19.07 3.98
CA LYS A 2 -1.95 18.06 4.97
C LYS A 2 -0.87 16.98 5.12
N ARG A 3 -0.62 16.52 6.35
CA ARG A 3 0.31 15.41 6.62
C ARG A 3 -0.28 14.10 6.11
N LEU A 4 0.52 13.21 5.54
CA LEU A 4 0.07 11.88 5.12
C LEU A 4 -0.60 11.12 6.27
N ILE A 5 0.02 11.13 7.45
CA ILE A 5 -0.49 10.49 8.69
C ILE A 5 -1.77 11.13 9.25
N SER A 6 -2.26 12.22 8.66
CA SER A 6 -3.50 12.89 9.04
C SER A 6 -4.54 12.86 7.93
N ALA A 7 -4.21 12.32 6.75
CA ALA A 7 -5.09 12.22 5.60
C ALA A 7 -6.07 11.04 5.74
N ASN A 8 -7.29 11.24 5.24
CA ASN A 8 -8.27 10.19 5.12
C ASN A 8 -7.96 9.32 3.88
N PRO A 9 -8.39 8.05 3.87
CA PRO A 9 -8.27 7.16 2.72
C PRO A 9 -8.68 7.80 1.38
N SER A 10 -9.82 8.49 1.35
CA SER A 10 -10.34 9.15 0.15
C SER A 10 -9.43 10.26 -0.39
N GLU A 11 -8.72 10.98 0.50
CA GLU A 11 -7.76 12.00 0.10
C GLU A 11 -6.49 11.35 -0.44
N ILE A 12 -5.99 10.31 0.22
CA ILE A 12 -4.78 9.58 -0.19
C ILE A 12 -4.95 9.00 -1.60
N LEU A 13 -6.09 8.35 -1.86
CA LEU A 13 -6.42 7.76 -3.17
C LEU A 13 -6.48 8.78 -4.32
N GLN A 14 -6.61 10.08 -4.01
CA GLN A 14 -6.68 11.16 -4.98
C GLN A 14 -5.37 11.95 -5.10
N MET A 15 -4.39 11.70 -4.22
CA MET A 15 -3.13 12.43 -4.25
C MET A 15 -2.37 12.16 -5.54
N ASN A 16 -1.93 13.22 -6.21
CA ASN A 16 -0.93 13.12 -7.26
C ASN A 16 0.49 12.95 -6.66
N ALA A 17 1.48 12.74 -7.53
CA ALA A 17 2.87 12.50 -7.10
C ALA A 17 3.49 13.66 -6.30
N GLU A 18 3.16 14.91 -6.62
CA GLU A 18 3.68 16.08 -5.89
C GLU A 18 3.02 16.20 -4.51
N GLU A 19 1.70 16.06 -4.45
CA GLU A 19 0.93 16.07 -3.19
C GLU A 19 1.39 14.95 -2.25
N LEU A 20 1.58 13.74 -2.77
CA LEU A 20 2.10 12.63 -2.00
C LEU A 20 3.47 12.96 -1.40
N LYS A 21 4.43 13.40 -2.23
CA LYS A 21 5.79 13.75 -1.77
C LYS A 21 5.78 14.83 -0.68
N GLN A 22 5.00 15.89 -0.91
CA GLN A 22 4.91 16.96 0.06
C GLN A 22 4.23 16.49 1.36
N SER A 23 3.31 15.51 1.30
CA SER A 23 2.54 15.07 2.48
C SER A 23 3.38 14.18 3.38
N ILE A 24 4.29 13.41 2.76
CA ILE A 24 5.36 12.68 3.43
C ILE A 24 6.31 13.66 4.12
N LEU A 25 6.78 14.69 3.40
CA LEU A 25 7.65 15.73 3.97
C LEU A 25 7.00 16.43 5.17
N ALA A 26 5.73 16.85 5.03
CA ALA A 26 4.95 17.48 6.10
C ALA A 26 4.71 16.56 7.31
N SER A 27 4.88 15.24 7.14
CA SER A 27 4.79 14.28 8.24
C SER A 27 6.07 14.22 9.09
N GLU A 28 7.15 14.92 8.70
CA GLU A 28 8.39 15.10 9.48
C GLU A 28 9.02 13.78 9.94
N GLY A 29 9.12 12.80 9.03
CA GLY A 29 9.78 11.52 9.31
C GLY A 29 8.96 10.53 10.15
N ARG A 30 7.68 10.83 10.45
CA ARG A 30 6.78 9.93 11.19
C ARG A 30 6.05 8.92 10.33
N VAL A 31 6.21 8.98 9.00
CA VAL A 31 5.60 8.03 8.07
C VAL A 31 6.26 6.67 8.22
N VAL A 32 5.45 5.63 8.42
CA VAL A 32 5.92 4.25 8.49
C VAL A 32 5.67 3.55 7.16
N LEU A 33 6.75 3.10 6.51
CA LEU A 33 6.69 2.25 5.33
C LEU A 33 6.90 0.80 5.73
N SER A 34 5.98 -0.08 5.33
CA SER A 34 6.09 -1.52 5.53
C SER A 34 6.41 -2.21 4.21
N GLU A 35 7.55 -2.89 4.16
CA GLU A 35 7.90 -3.77 3.05
C GLU A 35 7.24 -5.14 3.24
N ASN A 36 6.54 -5.64 2.23
CA ASN A 36 5.79 -6.89 2.31
C ASN A 36 6.20 -7.84 1.18
N VAL A 37 6.61 -9.05 1.53
CA VAL A 37 6.79 -10.13 0.53
C VAL A 37 5.41 -10.64 0.14
N VAL A 38 4.90 -10.20 -1.01
CA VAL A 38 3.48 -10.38 -1.38
C VAL A 38 3.13 -11.76 -1.93
N THR A 39 4.14 -12.53 -2.33
CA THR A 39 3.97 -13.90 -2.86
C THR A 39 3.93 -14.96 -1.77
N ARG A 40 4.25 -14.61 -0.53
CA ARG A 40 4.22 -15.54 0.61
C ARG A 40 2.81 -15.63 1.19
N GLU A 41 2.49 -16.82 1.68
CA GLU A 41 1.29 -17.06 2.47
C GLU A 41 1.19 -16.09 3.65
N THR A 42 -0.02 -15.61 3.88
CA THR A 42 -0.36 -14.65 4.92
C THR A 42 -0.63 -15.37 6.23
N PHE A 43 -0.37 -14.71 7.36
CA PHE A 43 -0.65 -15.30 8.68
C PHE A 43 -2.16 -15.45 8.97
N VAL A 44 -3.00 -14.72 8.22
CA VAL A 44 -4.46 -14.74 8.32
C VAL A 44 -4.98 -14.95 6.90
N GLY A 45 -5.62 -16.10 6.68
CA GLY A 45 -5.66 -16.74 5.37
C GLY A 45 -6.30 -15.94 4.23
N ASP A 46 -7.41 -15.23 4.47
CA ASP A 46 -8.20 -14.55 3.45
C ASP A 46 -7.91 -13.04 3.34
N ILE A 47 -6.84 -12.56 3.98
CA ILE A 47 -6.39 -11.16 3.91
C ILE A 47 -4.93 -11.08 3.49
N THR A 48 -4.58 -10.04 2.75
CA THR A 48 -3.21 -9.83 2.26
C THR A 48 -2.27 -9.36 3.38
N ASN A 49 -0.96 -9.59 3.21
CA ASN A 49 0.06 -9.06 4.14
C ASN A 49 0.02 -7.52 4.20
N SER A 50 -0.40 -6.87 3.12
CA SER A 50 -0.53 -5.42 3.05
C SER A 50 -1.73 -4.88 3.81
N GLU A 51 -2.87 -5.59 3.81
CA GLU A 51 -4.01 -5.25 4.67
C GLU A 51 -3.65 -5.40 6.15
N ILE A 52 -2.93 -6.47 6.51
CA ILE A 52 -2.39 -6.64 7.87
C ILE A 52 -1.48 -5.47 8.21
N ALA A 53 -0.45 -5.20 7.41
CA ALA A 53 0.48 -4.08 7.68
C ALA A 53 -0.26 -2.74 7.82
N ARG A 54 -1.26 -2.48 6.96
CA ARG A 54 -2.09 -1.29 7.00
C ARG A 54 -2.90 -1.18 8.30
N ALA A 55 -3.50 -2.28 8.75
CA ALA A 55 -4.26 -2.33 10.00
C ALA A 55 -3.38 -2.08 11.24
N PHE A 56 -2.10 -2.46 11.17
CA PHE A 56 -1.11 -2.27 12.23
C PHE A 56 -0.29 -0.98 12.12
N GLY A 57 -0.74 -0.02 11.29
CA GLY A 57 -0.21 1.34 11.29
C GLY A 57 0.81 1.66 10.21
N ALA A 58 0.94 0.83 9.16
CA ALA A 58 1.68 1.24 7.97
C ALA A 58 0.94 2.39 7.26
N ASP A 59 1.67 3.48 7.00
CA ASP A 59 1.19 4.62 6.22
C ASP A 59 1.47 4.45 4.73
N MET A 60 2.42 3.59 4.38
CA MET A 60 2.81 3.23 3.02
C MET A 60 3.18 1.74 2.94
N ILE A 61 2.98 1.15 1.77
CA ILE A 61 3.33 -0.24 1.48
C ILE A 61 4.37 -0.29 0.36
N LEU A 62 5.38 -1.14 0.53
CA LEU A 62 6.36 -1.47 -0.51
C LEU A 62 6.22 -2.95 -0.84
N LEU A 63 5.81 -3.26 -2.07
CA LEU A 63 5.64 -4.63 -2.53
C LEU A 63 7.02 -5.21 -2.88
N ASN A 64 7.39 -6.28 -2.19
CA ASN A 64 8.61 -7.05 -2.45
C ASN A 64 8.24 -8.38 -3.13
N CYS A 65 9.09 -8.82 -4.05
CA CYS A 65 8.95 -10.05 -4.83
C CYS A 65 7.69 -10.10 -5.70
N VAL A 66 7.15 -8.94 -6.09
CA VAL A 66 6.06 -8.87 -7.07
C VAL A 66 6.62 -9.00 -8.48
N ASP A 67 6.03 -9.89 -9.29
CA ASP A 67 6.29 -9.92 -10.73
C ASP A 67 5.40 -8.87 -11.40
N VAL A 68 5.99 -7.84 -11.99
CA VAL A 68 5.23 -6.75 -12.64
C VAL A 68 4.64 -7.14 -13.99
N PHE A 69 5.10 -8.24 -14.59
CA PHE A 69 4.56 -8.77 -15.84
C PHE A 69 3.44 -9.79 -15.60
N GLU A 70 3.51 -10.51 -14.48
CA GLU A 70 2.47 -11.44 -14.04
C GLU A 70 2.11 -11.19 -12.56
N PRO A 71 1.44 -10.06 -12.24
CA PRO A 71 1.21 -9.64 -10.86
C PRO A 71 0.32 -10.63 -10.12
N LYS A 72 0.82 -11.08 -8.98
CA LYS A 72 0.12 -11.96 -8.04
C LYS A 72 0.42 -11.53 -6.61
N ILE A 73 -0.63 -11.46 -5.81
CA ILE A 73 -0.56 -11.18 -4.37
C ILE A 73 -1.33 -12.29 -3.67
N TYR A 74 -0.70 -12.92 -2.68
CA TYR A 74 -1.34 -13.98 -1.91
C TYR A 74 -2.60 -13.46 -1.21
N ALA A 75 -3.66 -14.26 -1.18
CA ALA A 75 -4.97 -13.94 -0.62
C ALA A 75 -5.73 -12.79 -1.30
N LEU A 76 -5.28 -12.32 -2.47
CA LEU A 76 -5.99 -11.32 -3.26
C LEU A 76 -6.70 -11.98 -4.45
N ASP A 77 -8.03 -11.97 -4.45
CA ASP A 77 -8.85 -12.48 -5.55
C ASP A 77 -8.95 -11.42 -6.67
N SER A 78 -7.86 -11.23 -7.41
CA SER A 78 -7.78 -10.39 -8.61
C SER A 78 -6.68 -10.92 -9.55
N SER A 79 -6.71 -10.49 -10.81
CA SER A 79 -5.77 -10.98 -11.84
C SER A 79 -5.42 -9.88 -12.85
N GLY A 80 -4.23 -10.00 -13.45
CA GLY A 80 -3.73 -9.04 -14.43
C GLY A 80 -3.56 -7.64 -13.84
N ASP A 81 -3.88 -6.62 -14.65
CA ASP A 81 -3.67 -5.21 -14.29
C ASP A 81 -4.52 -4.73 -13.10
N ASP A 82 -5.57 -5.48 -12.74
CA ASP A 82 -6.45 -5.13 -11.63
C ASP A 82 -5.84 -5.46 -10.26
N VAL A 83 -4.83 -6.32 -10.18
CA VAL A 83 -4.23 -6.78 -8.91
C VAL A 83 -3.76 -5.60 -8.06
N ILE A 84 -3.04 -4.65 -8.67
CA ILE A 84 -2.51 -3.48 -7.96
C ILE A 84 -3.64 -2.50 -7.62
N HIS A 85 -4.62 -2.31 -8.52
CA HIS A 85 -5.76 -1.44 -8.28
C HIS A 85 -6.61 -1.94 -7.12
N ARG A 86 -6.88 -3.26 -7.07
CA ARG A 86 -7.63 -3.90 -6.01
C ARG A 86 -6.90 -3.78 -4.67
N LEU A 87 -5.59 -4.06 -4.64
CA LEU A 87 -4.80 -3.87 -3.43
C LEU A 87 -4.86 -2.42 -2.94
N HIS A 88 -4.65 -1.45 -3.84
CA HIS A 88 -4.68 -0.03 -3.53
C HIS A 88 -6.00 0.41 -2.90
N GLN A 89 -7.14 -0.12 -3.38
CA GLN A 89 -8.45 0.14 -2.79
C GLN A 89 -8.60 -0.45 -1.38
N LEU A 90 -8.08 -1.66 -1.14
CA LEU A 90 -8.19 -2.35 0.15
C LEU A 90 -7.34 -1.68 1.24
N VAL A 91 -6.10 -1.30 0.91
CA VAL A 91 -5.18 -0.67 1.88
C VAL A 91 -5.35 0.84 1.98
N ALA A 92 -5.84 1.48 0.90
CA ALA A 92 -6.05 2.91 0.77
C ALA A 92 -4.87 3.76 1.28
N CYS A 93 -3.67 3.35 0.91
CA CYS A 93 -2.41 4.02 1.21
C CYS A 93 -1.48 3.95 -0.02
N PRO A 94 -0.45 4.79 -0.11
CA PRO A 94 0.50 4.75 -1.22
C PRO A 94 1.21 3.40 -1.30
N ILE A 95 1.36 2.89 -2.52
CA ILE A 95 2.03 1.62 -2.83
C ILE A 95 3.26 1.90 -3.71
N GLY A 96 4.40 1.34 -3.32
CA GLY A 96 5.60 1.26 -4.14
C GLY A 96 5.98 -0.19 -4.45
N VAL A 97 6.99 -0.38 -5.29
CA VAL A 97 7.58 -1.68 -5.62
C VAL A 97 9.10 -1.62 -5.37
N ASN A 98 9.68 -2.68 -4.81
CA ASN A 98 11.13 -2.90 -4.65
C ASN A 98 11.66 -3.78 -5.79
#